data_AF-A0A930SWG7-F1
#
_entry.id   AF-A0A930SWG7-F1
#
_cell.length_a   1.000
_cell.length_b   1.000
_cell.length_c   1.000
_cell.angle_alpha   90.00
_cell.angle_beta   90.00
_cell.angle_gamma   90.00
#
_symmetry.space_group_name_H-M   'P 1'
#
loop_
_entity.id
_entity.type
_entity.pdbx_description
1 polymer ?
#
loop_
_entity_poly.entity_id
_entity_poly.type
_entity_poly.pdbx_seq_one_letter_code
_entity_poly.pdbx_strand_id
1 'polypeptide(L)'
;MYTAVVTNSTNPPRPYFARHETFHPRYGWLKKAVDRVSEDANVFTREDAPVVLGVGKNMVSAIRYWAQAFKLIEAAQGDENSGYQASELGQNLLQDKDAWDPYLEDLGSLWLLHWHLLKPQCLATAWHFMFNEFNHISFNVDDALYGLNAYKDSYFPSAKTAESSLKKDILCILRMFTASDGEKKQAKEDSIASPFQELGLIQHIRGPYYQFNVGAKPSLPPEIIAFACADFASQRAEARTVNISSLLYDEGSPGLIFKLNEVSLRDALEQVMQHNMGLYVSESAGLMQLAFSDSPAKLANNILGSYFSS
;
A
#
# COMPACT_ATOMS: atom_id res chain seq x y z
N MET A 1 2.72 14.91 23.47
CA MET A 1 1.34 15.23 23.08
C MET A 1 1.31 15.28 21.57
N TYR A 2 0.84 14.22 20.92
CA TYR A 2 0.68 14.20 19.47
C TYR A 2 -0.58 14.98 19.12
N THR A 3 -0.42 16.18 18.57
CA THR A 3 -1.49 16.89 17.88
C THR A 3 -1.76 16.16 16.58
N ALA A 4 -2.85 15.39 16.54
CA ALA A 4 -3.37 14.83 15.30
C ALA A 4 -3.62 15.99 14.33
N VAL A 5 -2.89 15.98 13.20
CA VAL A 5 -3.21 16.84 12.07
C VAL A 5 -4.52 16.32 11.53
N VAL A 6 -5.61 17.05 11.79
CA VAL A 6 -6.93 16.76 11.24
C VAL A 6 -6.85 16.99 9.73
N THR A 7 -6.60 15.93 8.97
CA THR A 7 -6.85 15.93 7.54
C THR A 7 -8.37 16.05 7.36
N ASN A 8 -8.81 17.09 6.65
CA ASN A 8 -10.21 17.33 6.26
C ASN A 8 -10.70 16.25 5.29
N SER A 9 -10.80 15.01 5.77
CA SER A 9 -11.57 13.93 5.17
C SER A 9 -13.00 14.07 5.70
N THR A 10 -13.98 14.17 4.81
CA THR A 10 -15.41 14.34 5.14
C THR A 10 -16.01 13.14 5.89
N ASN A 11 -15.23 12.07 6.10
CA ASN A 11 -15.53 11.00 7.05
C ASN A 11 -14.33 10.75 7.99
N PRO A 12 -14.54 10.58 9.30
CA PRO A 12 -13.47 10.16 10.20
C PRO A 12 -12.96 8.77 9.77
N PRO A 13 -11.65 8.52 9.87
CA PRO A 13 -11.09 7.21 9.54
C PRO A 13 -11.81 6.13 10.35
N ARG A 14 -12.25 5.05 9.68
CA ARG A 14 -12.90 3.91 10.33
C ARG A 14 -11.88 2.80 10.56
N PRO A 15 -11.94 2.09 11.70
CA PRO A 15 -11.05 0.97 11.96
C PRO A 15 -11.45 -0.26 11.13
N TYR A 16 -10.51 -0.79 10.36
CA TYR A 16 -10.65 -2.05 9.61
C TYR A 16 -9.62 -3.05 10.13
N PHE A 17 -10.10 -4.08 10.83
CA PHE A 17 -9.29 -5.16 11.38
C PHE A 17 -9.83 -6.53 10.97
N ALA A 18 -8.93 -7.50 10.76
CA ALA A 18 -9.22 -8.91 10.48
C ALA A 18 -10.22 -9.19 9.33
N ARG A 19 -10.25 -8.32 8.31
CA ARG A 19 -11.14 -8.45 7.14
C ARG A 19 -10.63 -9.40 6.05
N HIS A 20 -9.38 -9.83 6.17
CA HIS A 20 -8.68 -10.68 5.20
C HIS A 20 -8.80 -12.18 5.45
N GLU A 21 -9.64 -12.63 6.40
CA GLU A 21 -9.82 -14.06 6.73
C GLU A 21 -8.48 -14.79 7.03
N THR A 22 -7.51 -14.07 7.59
CA THR A 22 -6.12 -14.51 7.85
C THR A 22 -5.25 -14.80 6.61
N PHE A 23 -5.71 -14.51 5.41
CA PHE A 23 -4.96 -14.64 4.16
C PHE A 23 -4.26 -13.33 3.78
N HIS A 24 -2.96 -13.41 3.47
CA HIS A 24 -2.26 -12.33 2.77
C HIS A 24 -2.55 -12.41 1.25
N PRO A 25 -2.24 -11.36 0.48
CA PRO A 25 -2.36 -11.39 -0.98
C PRO A 25 -1.50 -12.49 -1.59
N ARG A 26 -1.97 -13.06 -2.70
CA ARG A 26 -1.28 -14.08 -3.51
C ARG A 26 -1.29 -13.67 -4.98
N TYR A 27 -0.35 -14.20 -5.76
CA TYR A 27 -0.34 -14.01 -7.21
C TYR A 27 -1.68 -14.40 -7.85
N GLY A 28 -2.09 -13.63 -8.86
CA GLY A 28 -3.35 -13.82 -9.59
C GLY A 28 -4.62 -13.43 -8.85
N TRP A 29 -4.62 -13.23 -7.52
CA TRP A 29 -5.83 -12.85 -6.78
C TRP A 29 -6.35 -11.47 -7.18
N LEU A 30 -5.46 -10.49 -7.29
CA LEU A 30 -5.83 -9.10 -7.62
C LEU A 30 -6.30 -8.98 -9.08
N LYS A 31 -5.57 -9.57 -10.02
CA LYS A 31 -5.96 -9.67 -11.43
C LYS A 31 -7.35 -10.31 -11.59
N LYS A 32 -7.55 -11.46 -10.92
CA LYS A 32 -8.83 -12.16 -10.92
C LYS A 32 -9.96 -11.30 -10.35
N ALA A 33 -9.71 -10.53 -9.29
CA ALA A 33 -10.71 -9.62 -8.74
C ALA A 33 -11.13 -8.57 -9.78
N VAL A 34 -10.16 -7.89 -10.39
CA VAL A 34 -10.37 -6.85 -11.41
C VAL A 34 -11.13 -7.41 -12.62
N ASP A 35 -10.67 -8.52 -13.19
CA ASP A 35 -11.31 -9.12 -14.37
C ASP A 35 -12.77 -9.51 -14.10
N ARG A 36 -13.03 -10.11 -12.93
CA ARG A 36 -14.36 -10.62 -12.60
C ARG A 36 -15.38 -9.53 -12.27
N VAL A 37 -14.98 -8.43 -11.65
CA VAL A 37 -15.92 -7.33 -11.40
C VAL A 37 -16.31 -6.59 -12.68
N SER A 38 -15.45 -6.63 -13.71
CA SER A 38 -15.75 -6.08 -15.03
C SER A 38 -16.76 -6.93 -15.81
N GLU A 39 -16.86 -8.23 -15.50
CA GLU A 39 -17.86 -9.13 -16.07
C GLU A 39 -19.18 -9.12 -15.27
N ASP A 40 -19.10 -9.11 -13.94
CA ASP A 40 -20.24 -9.14 -13.03
C ASP A 40 -19.94 -8.37 -11.73
N ALA A 41 -20.61 -7.22 -11.56
CA ALA A 41 -20.43 -6.36 -10.39
C ALA A 41 -20.74 -7.08 -9.07
N ASN A 42 -21.58 -8.12 -9.08
CA ASN A 42 -21.99 -8.87 -7.90
C ASN A 42 -21.19 -10.16 -7.68
N VAL A 43 -20.09 -10.38 -8.41
CA VAL A 43 -19.36 -11.66 -8.39
C VAL A 43 -19.02 -12.18 -6.99
N PHE A 44 -18.71 -11.29 -6.04
CA PHE A 44 -18.32 -11.67 -4.68
C PHE A 44 -19.49 -12.07 -3.76
N THR A 45 -20.74 -11.76 -4.13
CA THR A 45 -21.93 -12.07 -3.31
C THR A 45 -22.75 -13.23 -3.87
N ARG A 46 -22.41 -13.73 -5.06
CA ARG A 46 -23.05 -14.91 -5.66
C ARG A 46 -22.84 -16.17 -4.82
N GLU A 47 -23.81 -17.07 -4.86
CA GLU A 47 -23.69 -18.39 -4.21
C GLU A 47 -22.57 -19.25 -4.82
N ASP A 48 -22.35 -19.14 -6.13
CA ASP A 48 -21.32 -19.86 -6.90
C ASP A 48 -19.98 -19.09 -7.01
N ALA A 49 -19.81 -17.98 -6.28
CA ALA A 49 -18.57 -17.20 -6.27
C ALA A 49 -17.28 -18.03 -6.07
N PRO A 50 -17.24 -19.04 -5.17
CA PRO A 50 -16.08 -19.92 -5.02
C PRO A 50 -15.71 -20.66 -6.32
N VAL A 51 -16.72 -21.07 -7.10
CA VAL A 51 -16.53 -21.76 -8.39
C VAL A 51 -16.06 -20.77 -9.45
N VAL A 52 -16.73 -19.61 -9.56
CA VAL A 52 -16.40 -18.55 -10.54
C VAL A 52 -14.96 -18.04 -10.37
N LEU A 53 -14.53 -17.86 -9.12
CA LEU A 53 -13.18 -17.44 -8.76
C LEU A 53 -12.20 -18.60 -8.66
N GLY A 54 -12.65 -19.85 -8.67
CA GLY A 54 -11.81 -21.03 -8.50
C GLY A 54 -11.02 -21.03 -7.18
N VAL A 55 -11.66 -20.64 -6.07
CA VAL A 55 -11.04 -20.57 -4.73
C VAL A 55 -12.02 -21.02 -3.64
N GLY A 56 -11.52 -21.21 -2.41
CA GLY A 56 -12.37 -21.53 -1.26
C GLY A 56 -13.25 -20.35 -0.81
N LYS A 57 -14.36 -20.64 -0.12
CA LYS A 57 -15.35 -19.64 0.34
C LYS A 57 -14.73 -18.45 1.09
N ASN A 58 -13.83 -18.69 2.05
CA ASN A 58 -13.19 -17.61 2.82
C ASN A 58 -12.20 -16.80 1.98
N MET A 59 -11.60 -17.41 0.94
CA MET A 59 -10.70 -16.70 0.03
C MET A 59 -11.46 -15.70 -0.84
N VAL A 60 -12.73 -15.94 -1.17
CA VAL A 60 -13.58 -14.96 -1.88
C VAL A 60 -13.63 -13.65 -1.10
N SER A 61 -13.90 -13.72 0.22
CA SER A 61 -13.94 -12.53 1.08
C SER A 61 -12.57 -11.85 1.19
N ALA A 62 -11.48 -12.62 1.29
CA ALA A 62 -10.13 -12.08 1.32
C ALA A 62 -9.72 -11.40 0.01
N ILE A 63 -10.04 -11.99 -1.15
CA ILE A 63 -9.77 -11.42 -2.48
C ILE A 63 -10.49 -10.08 -2.62
N ARG A 64 -11.78 -10.03 -2.29
CA ARG A 64 -12.56 -8.78 -2.31
C ARG A 64 -11.91 -7.73 -1.41
N TYR A 65 -11.59 -8.09 -0.17
CA TYR A 65 -10.95 -7.18 0.77
C TYR A 65 -9.65 -6.60 0.23
N TRP A 66 -8.75 -7.45 -0.29
CA TRP A 66 -7.46 -7.00 -0.80
C TRP A 66 -7.63 -6.10 -2.03
N ALA A 67 -8.49 -6.46 -2.98
CA ALA A 67 -8.76 -5.63 -4.15
C ALA A 67 -9.31 -4.24 -3.76
N GLN A 68 -10.19 -4.15 -2.77
CA GLN A 68 -10.66 -2.88 -2.22
C GLN A 68 -9.55 -2.13 -1.49
N ALA A 69 -8.78 -2.81 -0.63
CA ALA A 69 -7.74 -2.19 0.20
C ALA A 69 -6.60 -1.60 -0.65
N PHE A 70 -6.24 -2.27 -1.75
CA PHE A 70 -5.30 -1.79 -2.75
C PHE A 70 -5.92 -0.79 -3.75
N LYS A 71 -7.20 -0.44 -3.61
CA LYS A 71 -7.92 0.53 -4.45
C LYS A 71 -7.97 0.12 -5.93
N LEU A 72 -8.03 -1.18 -6.20
CA LEU A 72 -8.17 -1.74 -7.56
C LEU A 72 -9.64 -1.92 -7.96
N ILE A 73 -10.53 -2.03 -6.98
CA ILE A 73 -11.97 -2.05 -7.19
C ILE A 73 -12.65 -1.06 -6.24
N GLU A 74 -13.81 -0.57 -6.65
CA GLU A 74 -14.63 0.39 -5.91
C GLU A 74 -16.11 0.03 -6.03
N ALA A 75 -16.94 0.65 -5.18
CA ALA A 75 -18.38 0.42 -5.20
C ALA A 75 -18.98 0.86 -6.54
N ALA A 76 -19.70 -0.05 -7.21
CA ALA A 76 -20.37 0.27 -8.46
C ALA A 76 -21.43 1.36 -8.22
N GLN A 77 -21.49 2.36 -9.11
CA GLN A 77 -22.42 3.51 -8.97
C GLN A 77 -22.29 4.25 -7.62
N GLY A 78 -21.16 4.11 -6.91
CA GLY A 78 -20.95 4.71 -5.58
C GLY A 78 -21.71 4.03 -4.44
N ASP A 79 -22.33 2.86 -4.66
CA ASP A 79 -23.07 2.10 -3.64
C ASP A 79 -22.64 0.62 -3.63
N GLU A 80 -22.17 0.12 -2.49
CA GLU A 80 -21.76 -1.29 -2.34
C GLU A 80 -22.92 -2.26 -2.59
N ASN A 81 -24.18 -1.83 -2.43
CA ASN A 81 -25.35 -2.65 -2.77
C ASN A 81 -25.48 -2.90 -4.27
N SER A 82 -24.87 -2.05 -5.10
CA SER A 82 -24.82 -2.21 -6.56
C SER A 82 -23.67 -3.13 -7.00
N GLY A 83 -22.88 -3.65 -6.05
CA GLY A 83 -21.70 -4.46 -6.32
C GLY A 83 -20.43 -3.62 -6.45
N TYR A 84 -19.49 -4.11 -7.26
CA TYR A 84 -18.15 -3.52 -7.44
C TYR A 84 -17.81 -3.36 -8.92
N GLN A 85 -16.94 -2.40 -9.21
CA GLN A 85 -16.34 -2.20 -10.54
C GLN A 85 -14.83 -1.98 -10.39
N ALA A 86 -14.07 -2.20 -11.46
CA ALA A 86 -12.66 -1.87 -11.49
C ALA A 86 -12.46 -0.35 -11.39
N SER A 87 -11.58 0.10 -10.48
CA SER A 87 -11.19 1.51 -10.40
C SER A 87 -10.28 1.89 -11.57
N GLU A 88 -10.03 3.17 -11.82
CA GLU A 88 -9.08 3.61 -12.86
C GLU A 88 -7.70 2.93 -12.72
N LEU A 89 -7.18 2.80 -11.50
CA LEU A 89 -5.95 2.06 -11.24
C LEU A 89 -6.10 0.57 -11.58
N GLY A 90 -7.20 -0.06 -11.17
CA GLY A 90 -7.45 -1.48 -11.48
C GLY A 90 -7.52 -1.73 -12.98
N GLN A 91 -8.18 -0.84 -13.73
CA GLN A 91 -8.29 -0.89 -15.18
C GLN A 91 -6.90 -0.76 -15.83
N ASN A 92 -6.18 0.32 -15.51
CA ASN A 92 -4.88 0.60 -16.14
C ASN A 92 -3.80 -0.41 -15.77
N LEU A 93 -3.74 -0.83 -14.50
CA LEU A 93 -2.68 -1.71 -14.02
C LEU A 93 -2.93 -3.17 -14.39
N LEU A 94 -4.18 -3.64 -14.29
CA LEU A 94 -4.47 -5.07 -14.31
C LEU A 94 -5.48 -5.51 -15.36
N GLN A 95 -6.35 -4.66 -15.90
CA GLN A 95 -7.47 -5.15 -16.72
C GLN A 95 -7.02 -5.50 -18.15
N ASP A 96 -7.44 -6.68 -18.62
CA ASP A 96 -7.08 -7.22 -19.94
C ASP A 96 -5.58 -7.45 -20.15
N LYS A 97 -5.15 -7.69 -21.40
CA LYS A 97 -3.77 -8.04 -21.75
C LYS A 97 -2.88 -6.84 -22.03
N ASP A 98 -3.48 -5.71 -22.40
CA ASP A 98 -2.78 -4.48 -22.77
C ASP A 98 -2.68 -3.49 -21.58
N ALA A 99 -3.08 -3.91 -20.38
CA ALA A 99 -2.80 -3.18 -19.15
C ALA A 99 -1.29 -3.06 -18.90
N TRP A 100 -0.92 -2.12 -18.02
CA TRP A 100 0.47 -1.83 -17.68
C TRP A 100 1.25 -3.04 -17.16
N ASP A 101 0.65 -3.83 -16.27
CA ASP A 101 1.29 -5.03 -15.72
C ASP A 101 0.24 -6.05 -15.24
N PRO A 102 -0.47 -6.73 -16.16
CA PRO A 102 -1.63 -7.57 -15.84
C PRO A 102 -1.32 -8.77 -14.94
N TYR A 103 -0.04 -9.15 -14.83
CA TYR A 103 0.41 -10.32 -14.07
C TYR A 103 1.25 -9.96 -12.84
N LEU A 104 1.48 -8.66 -12.57
CA LEU A 104 2.33 -8.18 -11.47
C LEU A 104 3.76 -8.72 -11.56
N GLU A 105 4.32 -8.72 -12.76
CA GLU A 105 5.69 -9.17 -13.03
C GLU A 105 6.71 -8.06 -12.75
N ASP A 106 6.28 -6.79 -12.73
CA ASP A 106 7.10 -5.65 -12.37
C ASP A 106 7.02 -5.36 -10.86
N LEU A 107 8.19 -5.29 -10.21
CA LEU A 107 8.29 -4.92 -8.79
C LEU A 107 7.80 -3.48 -8.53
N GLY A 108 7.89 -2.59 -9.52
CA GLY A 108 7.30 -1.26 -9.48
C GLY A 108 5.79 -1.29 -9.24
N SER A 109 5.08 -2.25 -9.84
CA SER A 109 3.65 -2.48 -9.60
C SER A 109 3.37 -2.88 -8.15
N LEU A 110 4.19 -3.76 -7.57
CA LEU A 110 4.04 -4.14 -6.16
C LEU A 110 4.32 -2.98 -5.20
N TRP A 111 5.32 -2.15 -5.49
CA TRP A 111 5.58 -0.92 -4.74
C TRP A 111 4.43 0.08 -4.85
N LEU A 112 3.87 0.24 -6.05
CA LEU A 112 2.71 1.07 -6.31
C LEU A 112 1.48 0.59 -5.53
N LEU A 113 1.25 -0.73 -5.49
CA LEU A 113 0.18 -1.33 -4.70
C LEU A 113 0.41 -1.11 -3.19
N HIS A 114 1.64 -1.25 -2.69
CA HIS A 114 1.96 -0.98 -1.29
C HIS A 114 1.71 0.49 -0.92
N TRP A 115 2.03 1.43 -1.81
CA TRP A 115 1.63 2.83 -1.66
C TRP A 115 0.11 2.99 -1.60
N HIS A 116 -0.61 2.36 -2.54
CA HIS A 116 -2.07 2.43 -2.60
C HIS A 116 -2.75 1.76 -1.40
N LEU A 117 -2.15 0.75 -0.78
CA LEU A 117 -2.66 0.15 0.46
C LEU A 117 -2.77 1.17 1.60
N LEU A 118 -1.78 2.07 1.67
CA LEU A 118 -1.55 2.95 2.81
C LEU A 118 -2.02 4.38 2.59
N LYS A 119 -2.12 4.86 1.33
CA LYS A 119 -2.67 6.19 1.06
C LYS A 119 -4.14 6.30 1.47
N PRO A 120 -4.62 7.48 1.88
CA PRO A 120 -6.05 7.71 2.18
C PRO A 120 -6.97 7.44 0.97
N GLN A 121 -8.17 6.89 1.14
CA GLN A 121 -8.69 6.26 2.37
C GLN A 121 -8.03 4.88 2.60
N CYS A 122 -7.59 4.58 3.82
CA CYS A 122 -6.89 3.34 4.15
C CYS A 122 -7.84 2.30 4.78
N LEU A 123 -7.97 1.12 4.16
CA LEU A 123 -8.77 -0.01 4.67
C LEU A 123 -7.92 -1.06 5.43
N ALA A 124 -6.65 -0.75 5.70
CA ALA A 124 -5.68 -1.64 6.31
C ALA A 124 -5.08 -1.00 7.57
N THR A 125 -5.91 -0.82 8.61
CA THR A 125 -5.55 -0.04 9.81
C THR A 125 -4.28 -0.54 10.50
N ALA A 126 -4.10 -1.86 10.61
CA ALA A 126 -2.88 -2.44 11.20
C ALA A 126 -1.62 -2.19 10.35
N TRP A 127 -1.75 -2.18 9.01
CA TRP A 127 -0.65 -1.82 8.11
C TRP A 127 -0.30 -0.34 8.26
N HIS A 128 -1.31 0.54 8.29
CA HIS A 128 -1.11 1.96 8.54
C HIS A 128 -0.32 2.20 9.82
N PHE A 129 -0.75 1.58 10.92
CA PHE A 129 -0.03 1.66 12.19
C PHE A 129 1.43 1.19 12.06
N MET A 130 1.66 0.00 11.49
CA MET A 130 3.02 -0.56 11.40
C MET A 130 3.97 0.29 10.55
N PHE A 131 3.47 0.96 9.50
CA PHE A 131 4.32 1.73 8.59
C PHE A 131 4.44 3.21 8.98
N ASN A 132 3.39 3.83 9.50
CA ASN A 132 3.37 5.26 9.82
C ASN A 132 3.64 5.60 11.29
N GLU A 133 3.22 4.75 12.24
CA GLU A 133 3.17 5.12 13.67
C GLU A 133 4.09 4.27 14.55
N PHE A 134 4.38 3.03 14.14
CA PHE A 134 5.19 2.11 14.92
C PHE A 134 6.68 2.45 14.81
N ASN A 135 7.23 2.94 15.91
CA ASN A 135 8.59 3.52 15.97
C ASN A 135 9.73 2.52 16.23
N HIS A 136 9.44 1.22 16.33
CA HIS A 136 10.47 0.21 16.55
C HIS A 136 10.98 -0.37 15.24
N ILE A 137 12.28 -0.24 15.00
CA ILE A 137 12.94 -0.86 13.83
C ILE A 137 13.00 -2.38 13.98
N SER A 138 13.32 -2.88 15.17
CA SER A 138 13.33 -4.32 15.51
C SER A 138 12.27 -4.61 16.57
N PHE A 139 11.50 -5.68 16.38
CA PHE A 139 10.32 -6.00 17.19
C PHE A 139 9.97 -7.49 17.14
N ASN A 140 9.20 -7.97 18.11
CA ASN A 140 8.49 -9.25 18.04
C ASN A 140 6.97 -9.02 17.90
N VAL A 141 6.20 -10.12 17.80
CA VAL A 141 4.74 -10.07 17.65
C VAL A 141 4.04 -9.36 18.83
N ASP A 142 4.52 -9.57 20.05
CA ASP A 142 3.91 -9.00 21.25
C ASP A 142 4.18 -7.49 21.35
N ASP A 143 5.37 -7.02 20.93
CA ASP A 143 5.68 -5.58 20.83
C ASP A 143 4.72 -4.87 19.86
N ALA A 144 4.55 -5.45 18.66
CA ALA A 144 3.65 -4.91 17.64
C ALA A 144 2.18 -4.97 18.06
N LEU A 145 1.76 -6.04 18.73
CA LEU A 145 0.40 -6.21 19.24
C LEU A 145 0.08 -5.21 20.34
N TYR A 146 1.00 -5.01 21.28
CA TYR A 146 0.86 -4.01 22.34
C TYR A 146 0.70 -2.60 21.75
N GLY A 147 1.58 -2.23 20.81
CA GLY A 147 1.52 -0.95 20.13
C GLY A 147 0.22 -0.76 19.33
N LEU A 148 -0.21 -1.78 18.60
CA LEU A 148 -1.44 -1.72 17.80
C LEU A 148 -2.68 -1.59 18.68
N ASN A 149 -2.71 -2.27 19.84
CA ASN A 149 -3.81 -2.14 20.78
C ASN A 149 -3.87 -0.72 21.38
N ALA A 150 -2.72 -0.15 21.78
CA ALA A 150 -2.64 1.23 22.26
C ALA A 150 -3.07 2.25 21.19
N TYR A 151 -2.66 2.04 19.93
CA TYR A 151 -3.10 2.85 18.79
C TYR A 151 -4.62 2.77 18.58
N LYS A 152 -5.19 1.56 18.59
CA LYS A 152 -6.65 1.35 18.50
C LYS A 152 -7.39 2.10 19.61
N ASP A 153 -6.95 1.96 20.86
CA ASP A 153 -7.61 2.60 22.01
C ASP A 153 -7.54 4.13 21.96
N SER A 154 -6.48 4.68 21.37
CA SER A 154 -6.27 6.13 21.24
C SER A 154 -7.06 6.75 20.09
N TYR A 155 -6.99 6.16 18.90
CA TYR A 155 -7.59 6.72 17.66
C TYR A 155 -9.01 6.23 17.41
N PHE A 156 -9.36 5.05 17.93
CA PHE A 156 -10.67 4.41 17.74
C PHE A 156 -11.23 3.90 19.08
N PRO A 157 -11.44 4.78 20.09
CA PRO A 157 -11.84 4.37 21.44
C PRO A 157 -13.17 3.60 21.49
N SER A 158 -14.05 3.82 20.51
CA SER A 158 -15.34 3.12 20.38
C SER A 158 -15.24 1.76 19.68
N ALA A 159 -14.08 1.37 19.15
CA ALA A 159 -13.89 0.13 18.41
C ALA A 159 -13.84 -1.08 19.35
N LYS A 160 -14.83 -1.97 19.22
CA LYS A 160 -14.96 -3.21 20.00
C LYS A 160 -14.17 -4.39 19.41
N THR A 161 -13.00 -4.11 18.82
CA THR A 161 -12.17 -5.15 18.20
C THR A 161 -11.45 -5.97 19.27
N ALA A 162 -11.58 -7.29 19.23
CA ALA A 162 -10.86 -8.19 20.12
C ALA A 162 -9.35 -8.21 19.79
N GLU A 163 -8.51 -8.36 20.82
CA GLU A 163 -7.05 -8.46 20.67
C GLU A 163 -6.63 -9.60 19.71
N SER A 164 -7.38 -10.71 19.71
CA SER A 164 -7.14 -11.83 18.78
C SER A 164 -7.31 -11.45 17.31
N SER A 165 -8.14 -10.46 16.99
CA SER A 165 -8.26 -9.89 15.63
C SER A 165 -7.05 -9.03 15.29
N LEU A 166 -6.58 -8.19 16.23
CA LEU A 166 -5.35 -7.41 16.04
C LEU A 166 -4.14 -8.32 15.80
N LYS A 167 -4.04 -9.41 16.57
CA LYS A 167 -2.98 -10.41 16.41
C LYS A 167 -3.04 -11.09 15.05
N LYS A 168 -4.23 -11.38 14.51
CA LYS A 168 -4.39 -11.92 13.15
C LYS A 168 -3.84 -10.97 12.09
N ASP A 169 -4.02 -9.68 12.25
CA ASP A 169 -3.51 -8.67 11.32
C ASP A 169 -1.98 -8.60 11.38
N ILE A 170 -1.39 -8.53 12.58
CA ILE A 170 0.08 -8.56 12.76
C ILE A 170 0.68 -9.81 12.11
N LEU A 171 0.11 -10.99 12.37
CA LEU A 171 0.58 -12.23 11.75
C LEU A 171 0.39 -12.26 10.23
N CYS A 172 -0.61 -11.54 9.71
CA CYS A 172 -0.83 -11.41 8.28
C CYS A 172 0.18 -10.46 7.63
N ILE A 173 0.50 -9.33 8.28
CA ILE A 173 1.57 -8.40 7.88
C ILE A 173 2.90 -9.15 7.76
N LEU A 174 3.26 -9.92 8.80
CA LEU A 174 4.51 -10.67 8.79
C LEU A 174 4.56 -11.69 7.65
N ARG A 175 3.48 -12.46 7.41
CA ARG A 175 3.43 -13.41 6.28
C ARG A 175 3.41 -12.73 4.89
N MET A 176 2.87 -11.51 4.83
CA MET A 176 2.85 -10.71 3.60
C MET A 176 4.24 -10.23 3.20
N PHE A 177 5.10 -9.85 4.15
CA PHE A 177 6.40 -9.25 3.86
C PHE A 177 7.60 -10.14 4.15
N THR A 178 7.43 -11.26 4.86
CA THR A 178 8.51 -12.19 5.19
C THR A 178 8.24 -13.58 4.62
N ALA A 179 9.26 -14.17 4.01
CA ALA A 179 9.25 -15.59 3.69
C ALA A 179 9.45 -16.39 4.97
N SER A 180 8.61 -17.41 5.21
CA SER A 180 8.94 -18.39 6.23
C SER A 180 10.17 -19.21 5.81
N ASP A 181 10.97 -19.68 6.77
CA ASP A 181 12.16 -20.50 6.46
C ASP A 181 11.82 -21.81 5.70
N GLY A 182 10.55 -22.25 5.75
CA GLY A 182 10.05 -23.39 4.97
C GLY A 182 9.65 -23.06 3.52
N GLU A 183 9.16 -21.84 3.24
CA GLU A 183 8.64 -21.43 1.92
C GLU A 183 9.76 -21.15 0.90
N LYS A 184 10.99 -20.84 1.36
CA LYS A 184 12.15 -20.63 0.48
C LYS A 184 12.49 -21.83 -0.45
N LYS A 185 11.91 -23.01 -0.20
CA LYS A 185 12.14 -24.25 -0.97
C LYS A 185 11.09 -24.55 -2.04
N GLN A 186 9.95 -23.85 -2.09
CA GLN A 186 8.85 -24.14 -3.01
C GLN A 186 8.42 -22.86 -3.73
N ALA A 187 9.20 -22.41 -4.71
CA ALA A 187 8.81 -21.33 -5.61
C ALA A 187 8.67 -21.87 -7.04
N LYS A 188 7.42 -22.05 -7.49
CA LYS A 188 6.96 -21.91 -8.88
C LYS A 188 5.43 -22.07 -8.95
N GLU A 189 4.80 -21.08 -9.59
CA GLU A 189 3.41 -20.98 -10.12
C GLU A 189 2.22 -21.20 -9.18
N ASP A 190 2.30 -22.08 -8.17
CA ASP A 190 1.26 -22.33 -7.15
C ASP A 190 1.70 -21.86 -5.76
N SER A 191 2.54 -20.82 -5.73
CA SER A 191 3.16 -20.34 -4.50
C SER A 191 2.10 -19.80 -3.52
N ILE A 192 2.05 -20.40 -2.34
CA ILE A 192 1.28 -19.89 -1.20
C ILE A 192 1.82 -18.52 -0.76
N ALA A 193 3.07 -18.17 -1.12
CA ALA A 193 3.75 -16.97 -0.68
C ALA A 193 3.14 -15.68 -1.25
N SER A 194 3.36 -14.58 -0.53
CA SER A 194 2.88 -13.27 -0.97
C SER A 194 3.86 -12.63 -1.96
N PRO A 195 3.39 -12.00 -3.06
CA PRO A 195 4.26 -11.23 -3.95
C PRO A 195 5.00 -10.11 -3.21
N PHE A 196 4.38 -9.56 -2.15
CA PHE A 196 4.95 -8.46 -1.37
C PHE A 196 6.19 -8.84 -0.54
N GLN A 197 6.54 -10.13 -0.46
CA GLN A 197 7.81 -10.55 0.14
C GLN A 197 9.01 -10.02 -0.66
N GLU A 198 8.86 -9.81 -1.96
CA GLU A 198 9.90 -9.31 -2.87
C GLU A 198 10.28 -7.84 -2.60
N LEU A 199 9.42 -7.10 -1.89
CA LEU A 199 9.71 -5.72 -1.48
C LEU A 199 10.80 -5.64 -0.39
N GLY A 200 11.02 -6.73 0.34
CA GLY A 200 12.04 -6.81 1.38
C GLY A 200 11.89 -5.76 2.49
N LEU A 201 10.66 -5.31 2.76
CA LEU A 201 10.34 -4.25 3.72
C LEU A 201 10.49 -4.70 5.18
N ILE A 202 10.19 -5.96 5.46
CA ILE A 202 10.35 -6.59 6.78
C ILE A 202 11.19 -7.84 6.59
N GLN A 203 12.11 -8.10 7.51
CA GLN A 203 12.98 -9.27 7.49
C GLN A 203 12.86 -10.02 8.82
N HIS A 204 12.86 -11.35 8.74
CA HIS A 204 13.05 -12.19 9.92
C HIS A 204 14.54 -12.25 10.26
N ILE A 205 14.90 -11.98 11.51
CA ILE A 205 16.30 -11.90 11.93
C ILE A 205 16.71 -13.18 12.66
N ARG A 206 16.23 -13.37 13.90
CA ARG A 206 16.51 -14.54 14.73
C ARG A 206 15.43 -14.73 15.78
N GLY A 207 15.07 -15.98 16.04
CA GLY A 207 14.07 -16.31 17.06
C GLY A 207 12.73 -15.64 16.75
N PRO A 208 12.09 -14.94 17.70
CA PRO A 208 10.80 -14.28 17.46
C PRO A 208 10.91 -12.88 16.85
N TYR A 209 12.11 -12.41 16.49
CA TYR A 209 12.36 -11.03 16.12
C TYR A 209 12.36 -10.78 14.61
N TYR A 210 11.76 -9.65 14.24
CA TYR A 210 11.65 -9.09 12.91
C TYR A 210 12.24 -7.70 12.89
N GLN A 211 12.60 -7.23 11.71
CA GLN A 211 13.17 -5.90 11.52
C GLN A 211 12.67 -5.23 10.24
N PHE A 212 12.35 -3.94 10.30
CA PHE A 212 12.15 -3.11 9.12
C PHE A 212 13.47 -2.84 8.40
N ASN A 213 13.49 -3.03 7.09
CA ASN A 213 14.62 -2.67 6.25
C ASN A 213 14.54 -1.18 5.89
N VAL A 214 15.30 -0.33 6.59
CA VAL A 214 15.31 1.13 6.37
C VAL A 214 16.50 1.53 5.50
N GLY A 215 16.25 2.36 4.48
CA GLY A 215 17.28 2.84 3.55
C GLY A 215 16.99 2.43 2.11
N ALA A 216 18.05 2.19 1.34
CA ALA A 216 17.96 1.95 -0.10
C ALA A 216 17.11 0.71 -0.42
N LYS A 217 16.33 0.81 -1.50
CA LYS A 217 15.46 -0.25 -2.01
C LYS A 217 15.84 -0.51 -3.47
N PRO A 218 16.73 -1.48 -3.76
CA PRO A 218 17.18 -1.73 -5.14
C PRO A 218 16.05 -2.07 -6.12
N SER A 219 14.96 -2.67 -5.63
CA SER A 219 13.78 -3.02 -6.43
C SER A 219 12.73 -1.90 -6.53
N LEU A 220 12.94 -0.75 -5.89
CA LEU A 220 11.98 0.37 -5.91
C LEU A 220 12.43 1.38 -6.97
N PRO A 221 11.70 1.52 -8.09
CA PRO A 221 12.08 2.46 -9.12
C PRO A 221 12.02 3.93 -8.62
N PRO A 222 12.98 4.78 -9.02
CA PRO A 222 12.95 6.21 -8.70
C PRO A 222 11.65 6.89 -9.12
N GLU A 223 11.04 6.49 -10.24
CA GLU A 223 9.78 7.01 -10.76
C GLU A 223 8.62 6.73 -9.81
N ILE A 224 8.57 5.54 -9.19
CA ILE A 224 7.53 5.20 -8.21
C ILE A 224 7.69 6.04 -6.94
N ILE A 225 8.92 6.35 -6.53
CA ILE A 225 9.19 7.29 -5.42
C ILE A 225 8.71 8.70 -5.78
N ALA A 226 9.07 9.20 -6.96
CA ALA A 226 8.67 10.52 -7.42
C ALA A 226 7.14 10.64 -7.58
N PHE A 227 6.49 9.60 -8.11
CA PHE A 227 5.04 9.47 -8.13
C PHE A 227 4.45 9.61 -6.72
N ALA A 228 4.95 8.83 -5.75
CA ALA A 228 4.45 8.87 -4.38
C ALA A 228 4.64 10.25 -3.73
N CYS A 229 5.76 10.94 -3.99
CA CYS A 229 5.97 12.31 -3.52
C CYS A 229 4.95 13.29 -4.12
N ALA A 230 4.66 13.20 -5.41
CA ALA A 230 3.69 14.05 -6.10
C ALA A 230 2.25 13.74 -5.65
N ASP A 231 1.89 12.47 -5.50
CA ASP A 231 0.59 12.01 -5.00
C ASP A 231 0.38 12.37 -3.52
N PHE A 232 1.43 12.34 -2.71
CA PHE A 232 1.38 12.83 -1.34
C PHE A 232 1.15 14.35 -1.25
N ALA A 233 1.79 15.12 -2.13
CA ALA A 233 1.60 16.56 -2.21
C ALA A 233 0.20 16.94 -2.72
N SER A 234 -0.37 16.18 -3.68
CA SER A 234 -1.73 16.43 -4.19
C SER A 234 -2.80 16.28 -3.11
N GLN A 235 -2.61 15.33 -2.19
CA GLN A 235 -3.49 15.11 -1.03
C GLN A 235 -3.44 16.27 -0.02
N ARG A 236 -2.44 17.15 -0.09
CA ARG A 236 -2.20 18.26 0.83
C ARG A 236 -2.37 19.61 0.12
N ALA A 237 -3.63 20.05 0.02
CA ALA A 237 -4.02 21.36 -0.52
C ALA A 237 -3.39 21.70 -1.89
N GLU A 238 -3.05 20.70 -2.72
CA GLU A 238 -2.41 20.89 -4.03
C GLU A 238 -1.13 21.76 -3.96
N ALA A 239 -0.38 21.67 -2.87
CA ALA A 239 0.80 22.50 -2.66
C ALA A 239 1.84 22.27 -3.77
N ARG A 240 2.32 23.36 -4.38
CA ARG A 240 3.36 23.31 -5.42
C ARG A 240 4.76 23.07 -4.89
N THR A 241 4.92 23.01 -3.57
CA THR A 241 6.15 22.60 -2.90
C THR A 241 5.85 21.76 -1.66
N VAL A 242 6.78 20.88 -1.30
CA VAL A 242 6.74 20.08 -0.08
C VAL A 242 8.14 19.95 0.51
N ASN A 243 8.28 20.12 1.82
CA ASN A 243 9.58 19.95 2.49
C ASN A 243 10.07 18.50 2.36
N ILE A 244 11.37 18.30 2.15
CA ILE A 244 11.96 16.95 2.13
C ILE A 244 11.72 16.22 3.45
N SER A 245 11.78 16.93 4.59
CA SER A 245 11.45 16.36 5.90
C SER A 245 10.01 15.83 5.97
N SER A 246 9.05 16.52 5.35
CA SER A 246 7.66 16.08 5.28
C SER A 246 7.49 14.84 4.42
N LEU A 247 8.26 14.71 3.33
CA LEU A 247 8.30 13.51 2.51
C LEU A 247 8.96 12.31 3.20
N LEU A 248 9.72 12.53 4.27
CA LEU A 248 10.41 11.48 5.02
C LEU A 248 9.66 11.02 6.27
N TYR A 249 9.07 11.97 7.02
CA TYR A 249 8.71 11.75 8.41
C TYR A 249 7.25 12.04 8.75
N ASP A 250 6.51 12.74 7.90
CA ASP A 250 5.10 12.98 8.20
C ASP A 250 4.29 11.70 7.99
N GLU A 251 3.16 11.58 8.70
CA GLU A 251 2.20 10.49 8.49
C GLU A 251 1.77 10.41 7.02
N GLY A 252 1.82 9.20 6.46
CA GLY A 252 1.48 8.90 5.07
C GLY A 252 2.58 9.25 4.06
N SER A 253 3.76 9.67 4.52
CA SER A 253 4.84 10.08 3.62
C SER A 253 5.53 8.90 2.92
N PRO A 254 6.14 9.13 1.74
CA PRO A 254 6.93 8.12 1.03
C PRO A 254 8.05 7.51 1.88
N GLY A 255 8.72 8.32 2.71
CA GLY A 255 9.78 7.85 3.60
C GLY A 255 9.30 6.81 4.60
N LEU A 256 8.14 7.02 5.23
CA LEU A 256 7.57 6.07 6.17
C LEU A 256 7.00 4.82 5.46
N ILE A 257 6.27 5.01 4.36
CA ILE A 257 5.60 3.93 3.63
C ILE A 257 6.61 2.97 2.98
N PHE A 258 7.66 3.50 2.34
CA PHE A 258 8.71 2.71 1.69
C PHE A 258 9.91 2.42 2.59
N LYS A 259 9.91 2.93 3.83
CA LYS A 259 11.03 2.83 4.78
C LYS A 259 12.34 3.33 4.16
N LEU A 260 12.31 4.53 3.59
CA LEU A 260 13.47 5.20 3.00
C LEU A 260 14.19 6.06 4.06
N ASN A 261 15.50 6.22 3.90
CA ASN A 261 16.25 7.28 4.56
C ASN A 261 16.39 8.48 3.61
N GLU A 262 16.86 9.61 4.13
CA GLU A 262 16.99 10.85 3.35
C GLU A 262 17.85 10.67 2.09
N VAL A 263 18.98 9.97 2.20
CA VAL A 263 19.88 9.70 1.07
C VAL A 263 19.14 8.96 -0.05
N SER A 264 18.42 7.89 0.29
CA SER A 264 17.69 7.08 -0.70
C SER A 264 16.58 7.86 -1.40
N LEU A 265 15.86 8.71 -0.67
CA LEU A 265 14.83 9.57 -1.24
C LEU A 265 15.46 10.60 -2.19
N ARG A 266 16.54 11.25 -1.78
CA ARG A 266 17.21 12.28 -2.57
C ARG A 266 17.83 11.71 -3.84
N ASP A 267 18.55 10.60 -3.74
CA ASP A 267 19.17 9.93 -4.88
C ASP A 267 18.12 9.52 -5.93
N ALA A 268 16.94 9.08 -5.51
CA ALA A 268 15.83 8.77 -6.40
C ALA A 268 15.26 10.02 -7.08
N LEU A 269 15.01 11.09 -6.32
CA LEU A 269 14.51 12.35 -6.87
C LEU A 269 15.50 12.96 -7.88
N GLU A 270 16.80 12.93 -7.58
CA GLU A 270 17.86 13.43 -8.47
C GLU A 270 17.88 12.65 -9.81
N GLN A 271 17.65 11.34 -9.80
CA GLN A 271 17.54 10.52 -11.03
C GLN A 271 16.33 10.90 -11.88
N VAL A 272 15.16 11.10 -11.28
CA VAL A 272 13.94 11.47 -12.02
C VAL A 272 14.04 12.90 -12.57
N MET A 273 14.68 13.82 -11.85
CA MET A 273 14.87 15.20 -12.30
C MET A 273 15.71 15.33 -13.57
N GLN A 274 16.65 14.40 -13.81
CA GLN A 274 17.45 14.37 -15.04
C GLN A 274 16.61 14.16 -16.31
N HIS A 275 15.43 13.56 -16.17
CA HIS A 275 14.50 13.27 -17.27
C HIS A 275 13.45 14.38 -17.48
N ASN A 276 13.61 15.54 -16.82
CA ASN A 276 12.76 16.72 -16.96
C ASN A 276 11.25 16.48 -16.74
N MET A 277 10.91 15.67 -15.74
CA MET A 277 9.53 15.29 -15.39
C MET A 277 8.74 16.39 -14.65
N GLY A 278 9.21 17.65 -14.66
CA GLY A 278 8.55 18.76 -13.97
C GLY A 278 8.74 18.79 -12.44
N LEU A 279 9.70 18.02 -11.93
CA LEU A 279 10.12 18.03 -10.53
C LEU A 279 11.46 18.76 -10.43
N TYR A 280 11.66 19.55 -9.37
CA TYR A 280 12.96 20.17 -9.08
C TYR A 280 13.13 20.38 -7.57
N VAL A 281 14.38 20.34 -7.09
CA VAL A 281 14.69 20.73 -5.71
C VAL A 281 14.84 22.25 -5.65
N SER A 282 14.21 22.88 -4.66
CA SER A 282 14.42 24.27 -4.30
C SER A 282 14.81 24.39 -2.83
N GLU A 283 15.47 25.48 -2.47
CA GLU A 283 15.79 25.80 -1.09
C GLU A 283 15.11 27.12 -0.70
N SER A 284 14.39 27.11 0.42
CA SER A 284 13.72 28.29 0.94
C SER A 284 13.93 28.37 2.45
N ALA A 285 14.50 29.49 2.91
CA ALA A 285 14.84 29.71 4.33
C ALA A 285 15.69 28.58 4.96
N GLY A 286 16.61 27.99 4.21
CA GLY A 286 17.48 26.90 4.68
C GLY A 286 16.81 25.52 4.72
N LEU A 287 15.58 25.39 4.21
CA LEU A 287 14.87 24.13 4.10
C LEU A 287 14.83 23.69 2.64
N MET A 288 15.27 22.46 2.39
CA MET A 288 15.13 21.82 1.07
C MET A 288 13.67 21.40 0.85
N GLN A 289 13.17 21.73 -0.34
CA GLN A 289 11.82 21.46 -0.79
C GLN A 289 11.86 20.75 -2.14
N LEU A 290 10.97 19.77 -2.32
CA LEU A 290 10.60 19.30 -3.64
C LEU A 290 9.54 20.26 -4.20
N ALA A 291 9.75 20.76 -5.41
CA ALA A 291 8.85 21.67 -6.10
C ALA A 291 8.33 21.07 -7.40
N PHE A 292 7.12 21.47 -7.77
CA PHE A 292 6.34 20.91 -8.87
C PHE A 292 6.02 22.01 -9.89
N SER A 293 6.34 21.77 -11.17
CA SER A 293 6.08 22.73 -12.26
C SER A 293 4.60 22.81 -12.63
N ASP A 294 3.87 21.70 -12.48
CA ASP A 294 2.41 21.60 -12.68
C ASP A 294 1.73 21.05 -11.41
N SER A 295 0.41 20.85 -11.45
CA SER A 295 -0.34 20.24 -10.34
C SER A 295 0.32 18.92 -9.95
N PRO A 296 0.58 18.68 -8.65
CA PRO A 296 1.19 17.42 -8.21
C PRO A 296 0.38 16.20 -8.65
N ALA A 297 -0.96 16.28 -8.68
CA ALA A 297 -1.82 15.19 -9.16
C ALA A 297 -1.56 14.86 -10.64
N LYS A 298 -1.46 15.89 -11.48
CA LYS A 298 -1.18 15.73 -12.91
C LYS A 298 0.22 15.17 -13.15
N LEU A 299 1.21 15.66 -12.41
CA LEU A 299 2.58 15.13 -12.50
C LEU A 299 2.66 13.68 -12.04
N ALA A 300 1.97 13.31 -10.96
CA ALA A 300 1.89 11.94 -10.49
C ALA A 300 1.40 10.99 -11.61
N ASN A 301 0.31 11.34 -12.28
CA ASN A 301 -0.22 10.55 -13.40
C ASN A 301 0.75 10.48 -14.59
N ASN A 302 1.41 11.59 -14.93
CA ASN A 302 2.39 11.61 -16.02
C ASN A 302 3.61 10.72 -15.72
N ILE A 303 4.10 10.74 -14.48
CA ILE A 303 5.23 9.91 -14.04
C ILE A 303 4.87 8.43 -14.14
N LEU A 304 3.70 8.03 -13.63
CA LEU A 304 3.21 6.65 -13.74
C LEU A 304 3.05 6.21 -15.20
N GLY A 305 2.40 7.04 -16.02
CA GLY A 305 2.19 6.73 -17.43
C GLY A 305 3.51 6.57 -18.19
N SER A 306 4.50 7.41 -17.90
CA SER A 306 5.85 7.28 -18.48
C SER A 306 6.55 6.01 -18.03
N TYR A 307 6.48 5.67 -16.74
CA TYR A 307 7.11 4.49 -16.18
C TYR A 307 6.61 3.20 -16.85
N PHE A 308 5.29 3.02 -16.95
CA PHE A 308 4.70 1.81 -17.53
C PHE A 308 4.65 1.78 -19.07
N SER A 309 5.00 2.87 -19.74
CA SER A 309 5.12 2.91 -21.20
C SER A 309 6.56 2.68 -21.70
N SER A 310 7.53 2.54 -20.79
CA SER A 310 8.97 2.45 -21.09
C SER A 310 9.44 1.01 -21.34
#